data_AF-A0A916WVM2-F1
#
_entry.id   AF-A0A916WVM2-F1
#
_cell.length_a   1.000
_cell.length_b   1.000
_cell.length_c   1.000
_cell.angle_alpha   90.00
_cell.angle_beta   90.00
_cell.angle_gamma   90.00
#
_symmetry.space_group_name_H-M   'P 1'
#
loop_
_entity.id
_entity.type
_entity.pdbx_description
1 polymer ?
#
loop_
_entity_poly.entity_id
_entity_poly.type
_entity_poly.pdbx_seq_one_letter_code
_entity_poly.pdbx_strand_id
1 'polypeptide(L)' 'MRLFAADLRGTGELRDDLTDDQVADIIWSMNAAEYWDLLVRERGWRPEQFRDWLIDAWTRTLLRP' A
#
# COMPACT_ATOMS: atom_id res chain seq x y z
N MET A 1 7.90 7.47 -5.12
CA MET A 1 6.56 7.27 -4.54
C MET A 1 5.65 8.47 -4.69
N ARG A 2 6.08 9.72 -4.47
CA ARG A 2 5.23 10.91 -4.70
C ARG A 2 4.62 11.02 -6.12
N LEU A 3 5.39 10.73 -7.16
CA LEU A 3 4.86 10.69 -8.54
C LEU A 3 3.78 9.62 -8.72
N PHE A 4 3.96 8.45 -8.11
CA PHE A 4 2.95 7.39 -8.14
C PHE A 4 1.69 7.78 -7.38
N ALA A 5 1.83 8.43 -6.21
CA ALA A 5 0.68 8.97 -5.47
C ALA A 5 -0.09 10.02 -6.29
N ALA A 6 0.61 10.91 -7.00
CA ALA A 6 -0.01 11.88 -7.90
C ALA A 6 -0.76 11.21 -9.06
N ASP A 7 -0.16 10.19 -9.69
CA ASP A 7 -0.82 9.40 -10.75
C ASP A 7 -2.08 8.72 -10.22
N LEU A 8 -2.02 8.13 -9.01
CA LEU A 8 -3.19 7.54 -8.36
C LEU A 8 -4.27 8.58 -8.07
N ARG A 9 -3.92 9.80 -7.64
CA ARG A 9 -4.90 10.87 -7.46
C ARG A 9 -5.60 11.25 -8.77
N GLY A 10 -4.89 11.17 -9.89
CA GLY A 10 -5.45 11.37 -11.22
C GLY A 10 -6.59 10.42 -11.59
N THR A 11 -6.71 9.26 -10.92
CA THR A 11 -7.84 8.33 -11.10
C THR A 11 -9.16 8.87 -10.53
N GLY A 12 -9.09 9.76 -9.54
CA GLY A 12 -10.26 10.25 -8.81
C GLY A 12 -10.86 9.26 -7.81
N GLU A 13 -10.20 8.13 -7.53
CA GLU A 13 -10.72 7.07 -6.63
C GLU A 13 -10.13 7.12 -5.21
N LEU A 14 -9.06 7.91 -5.01
CA LEU A 14 -8.43 8.07 -3.70
C LEU A 14 -9.36 8.77 -2.71
N ARG A 15 -9.21 8.46 -1.43
CA ARG A 15 -9.86 9.21 -0.36
C ARG A 15 -9.44 10.69 -0.39
N ASP A 16 -10.40 11.55 -0.15
CA ASP A 16 -10.21 13.00 -0.21
C ASP A 16 -9.52 13.58 1.04
N ASP A 17 -9.45 12.80 2.13
CA ASP A 17 -8.80 13.20 3.39
C ASP A 17 -7.29 12.90 3.44
N LEU A 18 -6.73 12.29 2.40
CA LEU A 18 -5.31 11.97 2.30
C LEU A 18 -4.57 12.90 1.34
N THR A 19 -3.40 13.39 1.75
CA THR A 19 -2.44 14.09 0.90
C THR A 19 -1.59 13.11 0.08
N ASP A 20 -0.95 13.57 -0.99
CA ASP A 20 -0.05 12.72 -1.79
C ASP A 20 1.15 12.22 -1.01
N ASP A 21 1.64 13.02 -0.05
CA ASP A 21 2.70 12.58 0.86
C ASP A 21 2.20 11.43 1.75
N GLN A 22 0.99 11.53 2.31
CA GLN A 22 0.42 10.45 3.13
C GLN A 22 0.21 9.17 2.30
N VAL A 23 -0.29 9.29 1.07
CA VAL A 23 -0.46 8.15 0.15
C VAL A 23 0.90 7.51 -0.17
N ALA A 24 1.91 8.34 -0.47
CA ALA A 24 3.26 7.86 -0.76
C ALA A 24 3.89 7.15 0.46
N ASP A 25 3.71 7.68 1.67
CA ASP A 25 4.24 7.12 2.91
C ASP A 25 3.59 5.77 3.24
N ILE A 26 2.27 5.64 3.05
CA ILE A 26 1.54 4.37 3.22
C ILE A 26 2.10 3.31 2.26
N ILE A 27 2.17 3.62 0.96
CA ILE A 27 2.64 2.68 -0.07
C ILE A 27 4.09 2.27 0.21
N TRP A 28 4.95 3.24 0.51
CA TRP A 28 6.38 2.98 0.77
C TRP A 28 6.59 2.11 2.01
N SER A 29 5.89 2.39 3.11
CA SER A 29 6.04 1.65 4.37
C SER A 29 5.67 0.17 4.23
N MET A 30 4.72 -0.16 3.36
CA MET A 30 4.22 -1.52 3.17
C MET A 30 4.86 -2.26 1.99
N ASN A 31 5.64 -1.56 1.16
CA ASN A 31 6.39 -2.11 0.03
C ASN A 31 7.83 -2.50 0.39
N ALA A 32 8.35 -2.03 1.53
CA ALA A 32 9.74 -2.21 1.93
C ALA A 32 10.16 -3.69 2.01
N ALA A 33 11.41 -3.99 1.64
CA ALA A 33 11.93 -5.35 1.59
C ALA A 33 11.92 -6.04 2.96
N GLU A 34 12.12 -5.26 4.02
CA GLU A 34 12.05 -5.69 5.41
C GLU A 34 10.67 -6.27 5.77
N TYR A 35 9.62 -5.79 5.11
CA TYR A 35 8.26 -6.24 5.37
C TYR A 35 7.98 -7.59 4.71
N TRP A 36 8.54 -7.80 3.51
CA TRP A 36 8.59 -9.11 2.88
C TRP A 36 9.39 -10.10 3.72
N ASP A 37 10.60 -9.73 4.16
CA ASP A 37 11.46 -10.60 4.95
C ASP A 37 10.77 -11.00 6.27
N LEU A 38 10.18 -10.04 6.99
CA LEU A 38 9.43 -10.30 8.20
C LEU A 38 8.24 -11.25 7.94
N LEU A 39 7.34 -10.92 7.01
CA LEU A 39 6.08 -11.66 6.88
C LEU A 39 6.25 -12.99 6.14
N VAL A 40 6.99 -13.00 5.04
CA VAL A 40 7.15 -14.18 4.19
C VAL A 40 8.28 -15.08 4.70
N ARG A 41 9.49 -14.53 4.93
CA ARG A 41 10.65 -15.36 5.30
C ARG A 41 10.64 -15.78 6.77
N GLU A 42 10.33 -14.86 7.67
CA GLU A 42 10.41 -15.14 9.12
C GLU A 42 9.09 -15.67 9.70
N ARG A 43 7.95 -15.09 9.32
CA ARG A 43 6.63 -15.49 9.82
C ARG A 43 5.95 -16.55 8.96
N GLY A 44 6.57 -16.97 7.87
CA GLY A 44 6.12 -18.10 7.05
C GLY A 44 4.85 -17.85 6.25
N TRP A 45 4.49 -16.59 5.97
CA TRP A 45 3.41 -16.30 5.05
C TRP A 45 3.76 -16.82 3.66
N ARG A 46 2.77 -17.37 2.97
CA ARG A 46 2.90 -17.63 1.53
C ARG A 46 2.92 -16.30 0.77
N PRO A 47 3.67 -16.18 -0.33
CA PRO A 47 3.68 -14.99 -1.19
C PRO A 47 2.27 -14.47 -1.55
N GLU A 48 1.33 -15.38 -1.82
CA GLU A 48 -0.05 -15.04 -2.16
C GLU A 48 -0.78 -14.38 -0.98
N GLN A 49 -0.53 -14.85 0.25
CA GLN A 49 -1.10 -14.24 1.45
C GLN A 49 -0.58 -12.82 1.65
N PHE A 50 0.72 -12.59 1.42
CA PHE A 50 1.29 -11.25 1.50
C PHE A 50 0.70 -10.30 0.44
N ARG A 51 0.58 -10.77 -0.80
CA ARG A 51 -0.07 -10.02 -1.89
C ARG A 51 -1.52 -9.67 -1.53
N ASP A 52 -2.32 -10.66 -1.16
CA ASP A 52 -3.75 -10.48 -0.90
C ASP A 52 -3.97 -9.52 0.29
N TRP A 53 -3.10 -9.62 1.29
CA TRP A 53 -3.08 -8.70 2.42
C TRP A 53 -2.72 -7.26 2.02
N LEU A 54 -1.70 -7.05 1.19
CA LEU A 54 -1.35 -5.72 0.68
C LEU A 54 -2.49 -5.10 -0.11
N ILE A 55 -3.12 -5.87 -1.01
CA ILE A 55 -4.27 -5.40 -1.79
C ILE A 55 -5.39 -4.96 -0.86
N ASP A 56 -5.81 -5.83 0.05
CA ASP A 56 -6.91 -5.56 1.00
C ASP A 56 -6.61 -4.33 1.89
N ALA A 57 -5.40 -4.24 2.42
CA ALA A 57 -4.99 -3.12 3.25
C ALA A 57 -4.92 -1.80 2.47
N TRP A 58 -4.35 -1.79 1.27
CA TRP A 58 -4.29 -0.60 0.42
C TRP A 58 -5.67 -0.16 -0.05
N THR A 59 -6.52 -1.08 -0.50
CA THR A 59 -7.90 -0.78 -0.91
C THR A 59 -8.66 -0.09 0.22
N ARG A 60 -8.65 -0.65 1.44
CA ARG A 60 -9.37 -0.06 2.58
C ARG A 60 -8.79 1.27 3.05
N THR A 61 -7.49 1.46 2.91
CA THR A 61 -6.80 2.65 3.44
C THR A 61 -6.77 3.80 2.44
N LEU A 62 -6.67 3.50 1.14
CA LEU A 62 -6.41 4.50 0.10
C LEU A 62 -7.65 4.88 -0.70
N LEU A 63 -8.63 3.99 -0.86
CA LEU A 63 -9.80 4.23 -1.70
C LEU A 63 -10.99 4.75 -0.90
N ARG A 64 -11.87 5.48 -1.58
CA ARG A 64 -13.17 5.88 -1.01
C ARG A 64 -14.02 4.64 -0.66
N PRO A 65 -14.89 4.73 0.36
CA PRO A 65 -15.81 3.66 0.73
C PRO A 65 -16.78 3.27 -0.39
#